data_AF-A0A242NG25-F1
#
_entry.id   AF-A0A242NG25-F1
#
_cell.length_a   1.000
_cell.length_b   1.000
_cell.length_c   1.000
_cell.angle_alpha   90.00
_cell.angle_beta   90.00
_cell.angle_gamma   90.00
#
_symmetry.space_group_name_H-M   'P 1'
#
loop_
_entity.id
_entity.type
_entity.pdbx_description
1 polymer ?
#
loop_
_entity_poly.entity_id
_entity_poly.type
_entity_poly.pdbx_seq_one_letter_code
_entity_poly.pdbx_strand_id
1 'polypeptide(L)' 'MKQLTYGQKLVNTNFNPSELESVGICKKHIAAVIDQLNDLREKTESPETKRICSIAITELQGAQMWSVKALTWSDTNS' A
#
# COMPACT_ATOMS: atom_id res chain seq x y z
N MET A 1 -17.29 12.17 8.32
CA MET A 1 -16.25 11.73 7.36
C MET A 1 -15.83 10.32 7.72
N LYS A 2 -15.69 9.41 6.75
CA LYS A 2 -15.26 8.01 7.01
C LYS A 2 -13.76 8.01 7.33
N GLN A 3 -13.38 7.43 8.46
CA GLN A 3 -11.97 7.38 8.89
C GLN A 3 -11.21 6.35 8.04
N LEU A 4 -10.06 6.74 7.49
CA LEU A 4 -9.21 5.85 6.69
C LEU A 4 -8.58 4.76 7.57
N THR A 5 -8.43 3.55 7.04
CA THR A 5 -7.68 2.46 7.67
C THR A 5 -6.18 2.75 7.70
N TYR A 6 -5.40 1.96 8.43
CA TYR A 6 -3.96 2.16 8.56
C TYR A 6 -3.27 2.07 7.19
N GLY A 7 -3.56 1.03 6.43
CA GLY A 7 -3.07 0.83 5.07
C GLY A 7 -3.51 1.96 4.14
N GLN A 8 -4.76 2.40 4.19
CA GLN A 8 -5.25 3.50 3.35
C GLN A 8 -4.52 4.83 3.61
N LYS A 9 -4.17 5.10 4.88
CA LYS A 9 -3.34 6.25 5.24
C LYS A 9 -1.94 6.11 4.66
N LEU A 10 -1.33 4.93 4.80
CA LEU A 10 0.05 4.70 4.37
C LEU A 10 0.25 4.79 2.85
N VAL A 11 -0.70 4.32 2.04
CA VAL A 11 -0.58 4.38 0.57
C VAL A 11 -1.24 5.62 -0.05
N ASN A 12 -1.81 6.49 0.79
CA ASN A 12 -2.55 7.68 0.41
C ASN A 12 -3.52 7.41 -0.75
N THR A 13 -4.56 6.59 -0.48
CA THR A 13 -5.51 6.14 -1.51
C THR A 13 -6.25 7.27 -2.23
N ASN A 14 -6.29 8.47 -1.64
CA ASN A 14 -6.96 9.63 -2.21
C ASN A 14 -6.07 10.43 -3.18
N PHE A 15 -4.77 10.16 -3.22
CA PHE A 15 -3.84 10.81 -4.14
C PHE A 15 -3.70 10.00 -5.43
N ASN A 16 -4.45 10.36 -6.46
CA ASN A 16 -4.34 9.81 -7.81
C ASN A 16 -4.29 10.93 -8.86
N PRO A 17 -3.16 11.64 -8.99
CA PRO A 17 -3.04 12.81 -9.87
C PRO A 17 -3.20 12.48 -11.36
N SER A 18 -3.02 11.22 -11.76
CA SER A 18 -3.17 10.76 -13.14
C SER A 18 -4.60 10.31 -13.47
N GLU A 19 -5.52 10.31 -12.50
CA GLU A 19 -6.90 9.80 -12.60
C GLU A 19 -7.04 8.38 -13.17
N LEU A 20 -5.95 7.62 -13.23
CA LEU A 20 -5.95 6.25 -13.75
C LEU A 20 -6.64 5.32 -12.76
N GLU A 21 -7.69 4.64 -13.20
CA GLU A 21 -8.41 3.66 -12.38
C GLU A 21 -7.48 2.53 -11.90
N SER A 22 -6.53 2.11 -12.75
CA SER A 22 -5.53 1.09 -12.44
C SER A 22 -4.66 1.46 -11.22
N VAL A 23 -4.26 2.73 -11.09
CA VAL A 23 -3.54 3.25 -9.92
C VAL A 23 -4.41 3.17 -8.67
N GLY A 24 -5.68 3.57 -8.78
CA GLY A 24 -6.63 3.48 -7.67
C GLY A 24 -6.87 2.04 -7.19
N ILE A 25 -7.04 1.10 -8.11
CA ILE A 25 -7.22 -0.33 -7.81
C ILE A 25 -5.96 -0.90 -7.15
N CYS A 26 -4.78 -0.64 -7.72
CA CYS A 26 -3.51 -1.11 -7.16
C CYS A 26 -3.31 -0.63 -5.72
N LYS A 27 -3.54 0.67 -5.45
CA LYS A 27 -3.46 1.23 -4.10
C LYS A 27 -4.45 0.59 -3.14
N LYS A 28 -5.69 0.34 -3.56
CA LYS A 28 -6.70 -0.33 -2.72
C LYS A 28 -6.28 -1.74 -2.32
N HIS A 29 -5.74 -2.52 -3.26
CA HIS A 29 -5.29 -3.89 -2.95
C HIS A 29 -4.10 -3.88 -2.00
N ILE A 30 -3.09 -3.03 -2.23
CA ILE A 30 -1.94 -2.95 -1.33
C ILE A 30 -2.35 -2.45 0.06
N ALA A 31 -3.25 -1.46 0.13
CA ALA A 31 -3.81 -0.99 1.40
C ALA A 31 -4.47 -2.14 2.20
N ALA A 32 -5.26 -2.99 1.54
CA ALA A 32 -5.94 -4.11 2.18
C ALA A 32 -4.95 -5.15 2.75
N VAL A 33 -3.86 -5.44 2.03
CA VAL A 33 -2.80 -6.33 2.53
C VAL A 33 -2.08 -5.70 3.73
N ILE A 34 -1.77 -4.41 3.68
CA ILE A 34 -1.17 -3.69 4.80
C ILE A 34 -2.09 -3.72 6.03
N ASP A 35 -3.39 -3.51 5.85
CA ASP A 35 -4.37 -3.58 6.94
C ASP A 35 -4.38 -4.97 7.58
N GLN A 36 -4.41 -6.03 6.77
CA GLN A 36 -4.36 -7.42 7.27
C GLN A 36 -3.08 -7.69 8.07
N LEU A 37 -1.93 -7.22 7.61
CA LEU A 37 -0.65 -7.41 8.30
C LEU A 37 -0.57 -6.57 9.58
N ASN A 38 -1.14 -5.37 9.58
CA ASN A 38 -1.20 -4.53 10.78
C ASN A 38 -2.11 -5.17 11.83
N ASP A 39 -3.27 -5.68 11.44
CA ASP A 39 -4.18 -6.41 12.31
C ASP A 39 -3.49 -7.61 12.98
N LEU A 40 -2.73 -8.40 12.22
CA LEU A 40 -1.95 -9.52 12.78
C LEU A 40 -0.85 -9.04 13.73
N ARG A 41 -0.13 -7.97 13.35
CA ARG A 41 0.92 -7.36 14.17
C ARG A 41 0.39 -6.88 15.53
N GLU A 42 -0.82 -6.33 15.56
CA GLU A 42 -1.46 -5.83 16.79
C GLU A 42 -1.98 -6.97 17.68
N LYS A 43 -2.43 -8.09 17.10
CA LYS A 43 -3.07 -9.20 17.83
C LYS A 43 -2.10 -10.30 18.29
N THR A 44 -0.93 -10.42 17.67
CA THR A 44 0.05 -11.47 18.03
C THR A 44 0.86 -11.10 19.27
N GLU A 45 1.24 -12.09 20.08
CA GLU A 45 2.20 -11.93 21.19
C GLU A 45 3.64 -12.23 20.75
N SER A 46 3.84 -12.87 19.59
CA SER A 46 5.16 -13.24 19.08
C SER A 46 5.95 -12.02 18.60
N PRO A 47 7.11 -11.69 19.21
CA PRO A 47 7.95 -10.56 18.77
C PRO A 47 8.44 -10.73 17.33
N GLU A 48 8.77 -11.96 16.93
CA GLU A 48 9.21 -12.24 15.56
C GLU A 48 8.10 -12.02 14.54
N THR A 49 6.86 -12.41 14.86
CA THR A 49 5.72 -12.12 13.98
C THR A 49 5.50 -10.62 13.83
N LYS A 50 5.61 -9.83 14.92
CA LYS A 50 5.53 -8.35 14.84
C LYS A 50 6.61 -7.76 13.94
N ARG A 51 7.84 -8.27 14.06
CA ARG A 51 8.98 -7.85 13.23
C ARG A 51 8.73 -8.16 11.76
N ILE A 52 8.31 -9.39 11.43
CA ILE A 52 8.03 -9.82 10.06
C ILE A 52 6.90 -8.99 9.44
N CYS A 53 5.79 -8.77 10.15
CA CYS A 53 4.70 -7.91 9.68
C CYS A 53 5.19 -6.49 9.39
N SER A 54 6.05 -5.93 10.25
CA SER A 54 6.57 -4.56 10.07
C SER A 54 7.48 -4.44 8.85
N ILE A 55 8.34 -5.44 8.59
CA ILE A 55 9.16 -5.48 7.38
C ILE A 55 8.27 -5.58 6.15
N ALA A 56 7.31 -6.52 6.14
CA ALA A 56 6.42 -6.72 5.01
C ALA A 56 5.59 -5.47 4.69
N ILE A 57 5.10 -4.73 5.70
CA ILE A 57 4.39 -3.46 5.49
C ILE A 57 5.30 -2.42 4.80
N THR A 58 6.54 -2.27 5.25
CA THR A 58 7.51 -1.34 4.63
C THR A 58 7.79 -1.70 3.17
N GLU A 59 8.02 -2.98 2.89
CA GLU A 59 8.26 -3.46 1.52
C GLU A 59 7.03 -3.24 0.61
N LEU A 60 5.81 -3.43 1.13
CA LEU A 60 4.58 -3.15 0.41
C LEU A 60 4.40 -1.66 0.07
N GLN A 61 4.81 -0.76 0.97
CA GLN A 61 4.82 0.68 0.66
C GLN A 61 5.79 0.99 -0.49
N GLY A 62 6.99 0.41 -0.47
CA GLY A 62 7.97 0.53 -1.56
C GLY A 62 7.40 -0.01 -2.87
N ALA A 63 6.83 -1.22 -2.85
CA ALA A 63 6.20 -1.84 -4.01
C ALA A 63 5.04 -0.99 -4.57
N GLN A 64 4.24 -0.34 -3.71
CA GLN A 64 3.17 0.56 -4.13
C GLN A 64 3.70 1.76 -4.90
N MET A 65 4.80 2.36 -4.44
CA MET A 65 5.42 3.51 -5.11
C MET A 65 5.95 3.12 -6.50
N TRP A 66 6.64 1.98 -6.61
CA TRP A 66 7.10 1.45 -7.89
C TRP A 66 5.96 1.04 -8.82
N SER A 67 4.89 0.48 -8.28
CA SER A 67 3.70 0.11 -9.06
C SER A 67 3.04 1.34 -9.67
N VAL A 68 2.90 2.44 -8.92
CA VAL A 68 2.37 3.69 -9.48
C VAL A 68 3.27 4.20 -10.58
N LYS A 69 4.59 4.23 -10.36
CA LYS A 69 5.56 4.65 -11.38
C LYS A 69 5.40 3.84 -12.67
N ALA A 70 5.29 2.51 -12.56
CA ALA A 70 5.12 1.63 -13.70
C ALA A 70 3.77 1.85 -14.41
N LEU A 71 2.69 2.01 -13.65
CA LEU A 71 1.34 2.25 -14.21
C LEU A 71 1.20 3.62 -14.89
N THR A 72 1.97 4.61 -14.46
CA THR A 72 2.02 5.94 -15.08
C THR A 72 3.17 6.11 -16.06
N TRP A 73 3.98 5.06 -16.29
CA TRP A 73 5.13 5.13 -17.18
C TRP A 73 4.65 5.27 -18.63
N SER A 74 5.22 6.21 -19.36
CA SER A 74 4.97 6.39 -20.79
C SER A 74 6.32 6.49 -21.48
N ASP A 75 6.60 5.54 -22.37
CA ASP A 75 7.80 5.55 -23.21
C ASP A 75 7.64 6.56 -24.35
N THR A 76 7.52 7.86 -24.04
CA THR A 76 7.60 8.91 -25.06
C THR A 76 9.06 9.23 -25.36
N ASN A 77 9.67 8.34 -26.13
CA ASN A 77 10.78 8.59 -27.04
C ASN A 77 10.61 7.61 -28.21
N SER A 78 9.70 7.92 -29.12
CA SER A 78 9.56 7.28 -30.44
C SER A 78 9.62 8.35 -31.50
#